data_AF-A0A2K1P3J4-F1
#
_entry.id   AF-A0A2K1P3J4-F1
#
_cell.length_a   1.000
_cell.length_b   1.000
_cell.length_c   1.000
_cell.angle_alpha   90.00
_cell.angle_beta   90.00
_cell.angle_gamma   90.00
#
_symmetry.space_group_name_H-M   'P 1'
#
loop_
_entity.id
_entity.type
_entity.pdbx_description
1 polymer ?
#
loop_
_entity_poly.entity_id
_entity_poly.type
_entity_poly.pdbx_seq_one_letter_code
_entity_poly.pdbx_strand_id
1 'polypeptide(L)'
;MSYIVVNMFVILTSFNWQNLLFANSLLYIGLYDYFTFIIPDLGIVAILVIALLNFDYFNLFFTIIIFLITFYYWRNGKMGFGDVKFLSVLSLLIGIYIFPVIIVSIILIILSNIEKKIKKVPLGFYVMLSTFTLYIFRGVYHIL
;
A
#
# COMPACT_ATOMS: atom_id res chain seq x y z
N MET A 1 6.51 -16.69 -20.95
CA MET A 1 6.66 -15.31 -20.43
C MET A 1 5.36 -14.53 -20.70
N SER A 2 4.22 -15.04 -20.23
CA SER A 2 2.89 -14.58 -20.65
C SER A 2 1.79 -14.85 -19.60
N TYR A 3 2.16 -15.03 -18.33
CA TYR A 3 1.21 -15.19 -17.23
C TYR A 3 1.36 -14.14 -16.12
N ILE A 4 2.44 -13.35 -16.13
CA ILE A 4 2.61 -12.22 -15.19
C ILE A 4 1.75 -11.02 -15.63
N VAL A 5 1.62 -10.79 -16.94
CA VAL A 5 0.71 -9.77 -17.50
C VAL A 5 -0.76 -10.17 -17.31
N VAL A 6 -1.06 -11.47 -17.31
CA VAL A 6 -2.43 -11.99 -17.17
C VAL A 6 -2.98 -11.74 -15.76
N ASN A 7 -2.15 -11.68 -14.70
CA ASN A 7 -2.67 -11.40 -13.36
C ASN A 7 -2.94 -9.92 -13.05
N MET A 8 -2.19 -8.97 -13.64
CA MET A 8 -2.62 -7.56 -13.61
C MET A 8 -3.89 -7.35 -14.43
N PHE A 9 -4.05 -8.10 -15.53
CA PHE A 9 -5.25 -8.08 -16.34
C PHE A 9 -6.44 -8.70 -15.60
N VAL A 10 -6.27 -9.77 -14.81
CA VAL A 10 -7.34 -10.41 -14.02
C VAL A 10 -7.87 -9.52 -12.89
N ILE A 11 -7.02 -8.69 -12.27
CA ILE A 11 -7.47 -7.65 -11.33
C ILE A 11 -8.30 -6.57 -12.05
N LEU A 12 -7.94 -6.23 -13.30
CA LEU A 12 -8.71 -5.33 -14.17
C LEU A 12 -9.98 -5.96 -14.76
N THR A 13 -10.04 -7.29 -14.93
CA THR A 13 -11.17 -7.98 -15.60
C THR A 13 -12.15 -8.65 -14.64
N SER A 14 -11.89 -8.68 -13.33
CA SER A 14 -12.98 -8.91 -12.37
C SER A 14 -13.82 -7.63 -12.31
N PHE A 15 -15.09 -7.68 -12.72
CA PHE A 15 -16.02 -6.55 -12.76
C PHE A 15 -16.45 -6.05 -11.36
N ASN A 16 -15.55 -6.06 -10.37
CA ASN A 16 -15.77 -5.45 -9.07
C ASN A 16 -15.19 -4.03 -9.06
N TRP A 17 -16.08 -3.04 -9.08
CA TRP A 17 -15.73 -1.62 -9.08
C TRP A 17 -14.83 -1.23 -7.90
N GLN A 18 -14.91 -1.93 -6.75
CA GLN A 18 -14.07 -1.67 -5.59
C GLN A 18 -12.61 -2.03 -5.85
N ASN A 19 -12.36 -3.16 -6.53
CA ASN A 19 -11.00 -3.60 -6.88
C ASN A 19 -10.35 -2.63 -7.86
N LEU A 20 -11.12 -2.17 -8.86
CA LEU A 20 -10.66 -1.21 -9.85
C LEU A 20 -10.37 0.16 -9.22
N LEU A 21 -11.23 0.63 -8.31
CA LEU A 21 -11.02 1.88 -7.59
C LEU A 21 -9.81 1.79 -6.64
N PHE A 22 -9.63 0.66 -5.95
CA PHE A 22 -8.46 0.39 -5.11
C PHE A 22 -7.15 0.41 -5.91
N ALA A 23 -7.07 -0.36 -7.00
CA ALA A 23 -5.86 -0.48 -7.81
C ALA A 23 -5.46 0.88 -8.42
N ASN A 24 -6.42 1.64 -8.95
CA ASN A 24 -6.17 2.97 -9.49
C ASN A 24 -5.73 3.96 -8.40
N SER A 25 -6.34 3.91 -7.22
CA SER A 25 -5.96 4.78 -6.10
C SER A 25 -4.55 4.49 -5.61
N LEU A 26 -4.17 3.21 -5.51
CA LEU A 26 -2.82 2.80 -5.16
C LEU A 26 -1.78 3.20 -6.21
N LEU A 27 -2.08 3.01 -7.50
CA LEU A 27 -1.22 3.45 -8.60
C LEU A 27 -1.02 4.97 -8.57
N TYR A 28 -2.10 5.71 -8.36
CA TYR A 28 -2.04 7.17 -8.25
C TYR A 28 -1.16 7.60 -7.07
N ILE A 29 -1.36 7.02 -5.88
CA ILE A 29 -0.52 7.31 -4.70
C ILE A 29 0.95 6.99 -4.97
N GLY A 30 1.24 5.77 -5.45
CA GLY A 30 2.62 5.31 -5.60
C GLY A 30 3.39 6.06 -6.67
N LEU A 31 2.78 6.32 -7.84
CA LEU A 31 3.44 7.09 -8.90
C LEU A 31 3.61 8.55 -8.51
N TYR A 32 2.60 9.16 -7.89
CA TYR A 32 2.69 10.55 -7.46
C TYR A 32 3.78 10.73 -6.39
N ASP A 33 3.87 9.80 -5.43
CA ASP A 33 4.93 9.80 -4.41
C ASP A 33 6.32 9.59 -5.02
N TYR A 34 6.46 8.72 -6.03
CA TYR A 34 7.73 8.53 -6.75
C TYR A 34 8.27 9.83 -7.38
N PHE A 35 7.39 10.66 -7.96
CA PHE A 35 7.78 11.90 -8.61
C PHE A 35 7.90 13.09 -7.66
N THR A 36 7.08 13.15 -6.61
CA THR A 36 6.93 14.35 -5.77
C THR A 36 7.33 14.18 -4.31
N PHE A 37 7.57 12.94 -3.84
CA PHE A 37 7.78 12.58 -2.43
C PHE A 37 6.65 13.02 -1.49
N ILE A 38 5.44 13.12 -2.04
CA ILE A 38 4.21 13.51 -1.33
C ILE A 38 3.16 12.45 -1.62
N ILE A 39 2.41 12.05 -0.60
CA ILE A 39 1.25 11.18 -0.78
C ILE A 39 0.00 12.04 -1.01
N PRO A 40 -0.74 11.83 -2.12
CA PRO A 40 -1.93 12.60 -2.44
C PRO A 40 -3.14 12.16 -1.60
N ASP A 41 -3.76 13.12 -0.90
CA ASP A 41 -4.89 12.85 0.01
C ASP A 41 -6.12 12.27 -0.70
N LEU A 42 -6.37 12.67 -1.96
CA LEU A 42 -7.49 12.13 -2.75
C LEU A 42 -7.41 10.60 -2.91
N GLY A 43 -6.20 10.07 -3.13
CA GLY A 43 -5.99 8.63 -3.23
C GLY A 43 -6.24 7.92 -1.89
N ILE A 44 -5.85 8.54 -0.77
CA ILE A 44 -6.11 7.99 0.57
C ILE A 44 -7.61 7.95 0.84
N VAL A 45 -8.34 9.03 0.53
CA VAL A 45 -9.79 9.11 0.74
C VAL A 45 -10.52 8.03 -0.07
N ALA A 46 -10.10 7.80 -1.31
CA ALA A 46 -10.68 6.76 -2.16
C ALA A 46 -10.52 5.35 -1.54
N ILE A 47 -9.34 5.02 -0.98
CA ILE A 47 -9.11 3.76 -0.28
C ILE A 47 -9.91 3.70 1.03
N LEU A 48 -10.03 4.82 1.76
CA LEU A 48 -10.80 4.89 2.99
C LEU A 48 -12.29 4.58 2.76
N VAL A 49 -12.88 5.09 1.67
CA VAL A 49 -14.27 4.78 1.32
C VAL A 49 -14.45 3.27 1.14
N ILE A 50 -13.53 2.60 0.45
CA ILE A 50 -13.58 1.13 0.30
C ILE A 50 -13.41 0.43 1.65
N ALA A 51 -12.49 0.90 2.49
CA ALA A 51 -12.24 0.33 3.81
C ALA A 51 -13.44 0.45 4.75
N LEU A 52 -14.18 1.56 4.67
CA LEU A 52 -15.41 1.76 5.46
C LEU A 52 -16.56 0.87 4.96
N LEU A 53 -16.67 0.65 3.66
CA LEU A 53 -17.69 -0.25 3.09
C LEU A 53 -17.41 -1.73 3.41
N ASN A 54 -16.14 -2.08 3.61
CA ASN A 54 -15.69 -3.43 3.97
C ASN A 54 -15.13 -3.49 5.40
N PHE A 55 -15.72 -2.70 6.30
CA PHE A 55 -15.18 -2.51 7.65
C PHE A 55 -15.18 -3.82 8.45
N ASP A 56 -14.05 -4.08 9.12
CA ASP A 56 -13.86 -5.21 10.03
C ASP A 56 -13.20 -4.74 11.34
N TYR A 57 -13.77 -5.11 12.48
CA TYR A 57 -13.25 -4.80 13.81
C TYR A 57 -11.86 -5.39 14.05
N PHE A 58 -11.54 -6.54 13.47
CA PHE A 58 -10.22 -7.14 13.57
C PHE A 58 -9.17 -6.29 12.83
N ASN A 59 -9.53 -5.73 11.67
CA ASN A 59 -8.66 -4.81 10.93
C ASN A 59 -8.46 -3.49 11.66
N LEU A 60 -9.49 -2.99 12.35
CA LEU A 60 -9.38 -1.78 13.18
C LEU A 60 -8.29 -1.93 14.25
N PHE A 61 -8.18 -3.10 14.89
CA PHE A 61 -7.15 -3.35 15.89
C PHE A 61 -5.73 -3.17 15.31
N PHE A 62 -5.44 -3.77 14.16
CA PHE A 62 -4.15 -3.57 13.48
C PHE A 62 -3.94 -2.14 13.02
N THR A 63 -5.02 -1.47 12.58
CA THR A 63 -4.98 -0.06 12.20
C THR A 63 -4.53 0.81 13.35
N ILE A 64 -5.06 0.59 14.55
CA ILE A 64 -4.66 1.33 15.75
C ILE A 64 -3.18 1.10 16.07
N ILE A 65 -2.71 -0.15 16.00
CA ILE A 65 -1.29 -0.48 16.24
C ILE A 65 -0.39 0.25 15.23
N ILE A 66 -0.70 0.13 13.93
CA ILE A 66 0.06 0.77 12.86
C ILE A 66 0.03 2.29 13.00
N PHE A 67 -1.13 2.87 13.30
CA PHE A 67 -1.26 4.30 13.53
C PHE A 67 -0.38 4.75 14.68
N LEU A 68 -0.40 4.09 15.84
CA LEU A 68 0.42 4.47 16.99
C LEU A 68 1.92 4.41 16.68
N ILE A 69 2.37 3.35 16.02
CA ILE A 69 3.78 3.18 15.62
C ILE A 69 4.18 4.30 14.64
N THR A 70 3.42 4.48 13.57
CA THR A 70 3.74 5.46 12.51
C THR A 70 3.61 6.90 13.00
N PHE A 71 2.63 7.17 13.87
CA PHE A 71 2.46 8.47 14.53
C PHE A 71 3.66 8.83 15.41
N TYR A 72 4.23 7.87 16.15
CA TYR A 72 5.47 8.08 16.89
C TYR A 72 6.64 8.48 15.97
N TYR A 73 6.79 7.82 14.82
CA TYR A 73 7.82 8.18 13.84
C TYR A 73 7.60 9.55 13.21
N TRP A 74 6.35 9.90 12.89
CA TRP A 74 6.00 11.24 12.39
C TRP A 74 6.32 12.32 13.42
N ARG A 75 5.96 12.10 14.69
CA ARG A 75 6.22 13.08 15.77
C ARG A 75 7.71 13.37 15.95
N ASN A 76 8.55 12.39 15.67
CA ASN A 76 10.02 12.50 15.70
C ASN A 76 10.63 13.02 14.39
N GLY A 77 9.82 13.46 13.42
CA GLY A 77 10.29 14.01 12.14
C GLY A 77 10.92 12.97 11.20
N LYS A 78 10.70 11.67 11.43
CA LYS A 78 11.28 10.58 10.64
C LYS A 78 10.40 10.12 9.48
N MET A 79 9.15 10.57 9.43
CA MET A 79 8.11 10.10 8.50
C MET A 79 7.15 11.23 8.17
N GLY A 80 6.59 11.27 6.96
CA GLY A 80 5.58 12.23 6.57
C GLY A 80 4.21 11.87 7.14
N PHE A 81 3.37 12.87 7.43
CA PHE A 81 2.00 12.59 7.91
C PHE A 81 1.14 11.90 6.83
N GLY A 82 1.44 12.14 5.55
CA GLY A 82 0.83 11.42 4.44
C GLY A 82 1.05 9.91 4.55
N ASP A 83 2.25 9.48 4.95
CA ASP A 83 2.61 8.07 5.10
C ASP A 83 1.82 7.43 6.25
N VAL A 84 1.68 8.14 7.37
CA VAL A 84 0.89 7.73 8.54
C VAL A 84 -0.56 7.48 8.12
N LYS A 85 -1.18 8.46 7.44
CA LYS A 85 -2.56 8.35 6.94
C LYS A 85 -2.69 7.17 5.99
N PHE A 86 -1.77 7.03 5.04
CA PHE A 86 -1.83 5.99 4.04
C PHE A 86 -1.72 4.58 4.65
N LEU A 87 -0.73 4.32 5.50
CA LEU A 87 -0.58 3.01 6.15
C LEU A 87 -1.74 2.69 7.09
N SER A 88 -2.29 3.69 7.77
CA SER A 88 -3.46 3.52 8.64
C SER A 88 -4.71 3.15 7.83
N VAL A 89 -4.98 3.88 6.74
CA VAL A 89 -6.12 3.57 5.87
C VAL A 89 -5.94 2.22 5.16
N LEU A 90 -4.72 1.90 4.73
CA LEU A 90 -4.42 0.62 4.09
C LEU A 90 -4.60 -0.54 5.08
N SER A 91 -4.10 -0.42 6.32
CA SER A 91 -4.29 -1.44 7.36
C SER A 91 -5.75 -1.63 7.77
N LEU A 92 -6.59 -0.61 7.66
CA LEU A 92 -8.03 -0.76 7.86
C LEU A 92 -8.67 -1.68 6.81
N LEU A 93 -8.15 -1.67 5.59
CA LEU A 93 -8.63 -2.52 4.51
C LEU A 93 -8.03 -3.93 4.54
N ILE A 94 -6.71 -4.05 4.75
CA ILE A 94 -5.99 -5.33 4.62
C ILE A 94 -5.62 -5.99 5.96
N GLY A 95 -5.89 -5.34 7.09
CA GLY A 95 -5.68 -5.89 8.43
C GLY A 95 -4.24 -6.34 8.68
N ILE A 96 -4.07 -7.57 9.17
CA ILE A 96 -2.77 -8.18 9.48
C ILE A 96 -1.82 -8.24 8.27
N TYR A 97 -2.35 -8.22 7.04
CA TYR A 97 -1.52 -8.23 5.83
C TYR A 97 -0.74 -6.93 5.61
N ILE A 98 -0.94 -5.89 6.43
CA ILE A 98 -0.09 -4.70 6.40
C ILE A 98 1.36 -5.01 6.80
N PHE A 99 1.60 -5.95 7.71
CA PHE A 99 2.96 -6.30 8.13
C PHE A 99 3.82 -6.85 7.00
N PRO A 100 3.40 -7.87 6.22
CA PRO A 100 4.18 -8.33 5.07
C PRO A 100 4.35 -7.24 4.01
N VAL A 101 3.36 -6.35 3.80
CA VAL A 101 3.51 -5.19 2.89
C VAL A 101 4.65 -4.27 3.35
N ILE A 102 4.71 -3.95 4.65
CA ILE A 102 5.77 -3.10 5.21
C ILE A 102 7.13 -3.79 5.09
N ILE A 103 7.22 -5.09 5.42
CA ILE A 103 8.47 -5.86 5.34
C ILE A 103 9.01 -5.86 3.90
N VAL A 104 8.17 -6.18 2.92
CA VAL A 104 8.58 -6.19 1.51
C VAL A 104 8.98 -4.78 1.05
N SER A 105 8.26 -3.75 1.49
CA SER A 105 8.59 -2.35 1.17
C SER A 105 9.98 -1.99 1.68
N ILE A 106 10.31 -2.35 2.91
CA ILE A 106 11.62 -2.10 3.51
C ILE A 106 12.72 -2.83 2.73
N ILE A 107 12.51 -4.09 2.35
CA ILE A 107 13.47 -4.85 1.54
C ILE A 107 13.72 -4.15 0.20
N LEU A 108 12.67 -3.71 -0.50
CA LEU A 108 12.80 -3.00 -1.77
C LEU A 108 13.55 -1.67 -1.61
N ILE A 109 13.30 -0.93 -0.52
CA ILE A 109 14.00 0.31 -0.19
C ILE A 109 15.49 0.05 0.02
N ILE A 110 15.84 -0.98 0.80
CA ILE A 110 17.24 -1.34 1.06
C ILE A 110 17.94 -1.69 -0.26
N LEU A 111 17.32 -2.55 -1.08
CA LEU A 111 17.88 -2.95 -2.38
C LEU A 111 18.09 -1.75 -3.30
N SER A 112 17.13 -0.82 -3.37
CA SER A 112 17.24 0.36 -4.23
C SER A 112 18.31 1.35 -3.74
N ASN A 113 18.48 1.49 -2.43
CA ASN A 113 19.46 2.41 -1.85
C ASN A 113 20.91 1.89 -1.93
N ILE A 114 21.14 0.59 -2.18
CA ILE A 114 22.49 0.06 -2.42
C ILE A 114 23.10 0.68 -3.69
N GLU A 115 22.29 0.88 -4.73
CA GLU A 115 22.75 1.40 -6.02
C GLU A 115 22.72 2.93 -6.10
N LYS A 116 21.73 3.56 -5.45
CA LYS A 116 21.51 5.01 -5.53
C LYS A 116 21.58 5.59 -4.12
N LYS A 117 22.51 6.52 -3.87
CA LYS A 117 22.58 7.30 -2.61
C LYS A 117 21.41 8.30 -2.52
N ILE A 118 20.17 7.82 -2.52
CA ILE A 118 18.96 8.65 -2.55
C ILE A 118 18.74 9.24 -1.15
N LYS A 119 18.62 10.57 -1.06
CA LYS A 119 18.42 11.28 0.21
C LYS A 119 16.99 11.18 0.77
N LYS A 120 16.00 10.84 -0.06
CA LYS A 120 14.59 10.71 0.30
C LYS A 120 14.01 9.46 -0.35
N VAL A 121 13.21 8.72 0.41
CA VAL A 121 12.63 7.46 -0.05
C VAL A 121 11.13 7.65 -0.26
N PRO A 122 10.58 7.41 -1.48
CA PRO A 122 9.15 7.47 -1.72
C PRO A 122 8.48 6.21 -1.18
N LEU A 123 8.10 6.22 0.11
CA LEU A 123 7.55 5.05 0.80
C LEU A 123 6.24 4.58 0.14
N GLY A 124 5.38 5.50 -0.29
CA GLY A 124 4.12 5.21 -0.96
C GLY A 124 4.31 4.38 -2.23
N PHE A 125 5.38 4.64 -2.99
CA PHE A 125 5.75 3.85 -4.16
C PHE A 125 6.10 2.39 -3.80
N TYR A 126 6.92 2.19 -2.77
CA TYR A 126 7.32 0.84 -2.36
C TYR A 126 6.17 0.05 -1.71
N VAL A 127 5.30 0.74 -0.97
CA VAL A 127 4.07 0.16 -0.42
C VAL A 127 3.11 -0.24 -1.53
N MET A 128 2.95 0.58 -2.58
CA MET A 128 2.18 0.22 -3.77
C MET A 128 2.70 -1.08 -4.41
N LEU A 129 4.01 -1.16 -4.69
CA LEU A 129 4.62 -2.36 -5.28
C LEU A 129 4.46 -3.60 -4.40
N SER A 130 4.66 -3.44 -3.09
CA SER A 130 4.53 -4.53 -2.12
C SER A 130 3.08 -5.01 -2.01
N THR A 131 2.13 -4.09 -2.08
CA THR A 131 0.69 -4.41 -2.06
C THR A 131 0.31 -5.17 -3.33
N PHE A 132 0.72 -4.73 -4.52
CA PHE A 132 0.47 -5.51 -5.75
C PHE A 132 1.11 -6.89 -5.71
N THR A 133 2.33 -6.98 -5.19
CA THR A 133 3.02 -8.26 -5.03
C THR A 133 2.22 -9.21 -4.13
N LEU A 134 1.74 -8.72 -2.98
CA LEU A 134 0.89 -9.49 -2.06
C LEU A 134 -0.40 -9.98 -2.74
N TYR A 135 -1.07 -9.13 -3.51
CA TYR A 135 -2.28 -9.51 -4.24
C TYR A 135 -2.01 -10.56 -5.31
N ILE A 136 -0.88 -10.47 -6.03
CA ILE A 136 -0.48 -11.50 -7.01
C ILE A 136 -0.25 -12.84 -6.31
N PHE A 137 0.53 -12.87 -5.22
CA PHE A 137 0.78 -14.11 -4.48
C PHE A 137 -0.51 -14.71 -3.91
N ARG A 138 -1.36 -13.90 -3.28
CA ARG A 138 -2.62 -14.37 -2.70
C ARG A 138 -3.62 -14.84 -3.76
N GLY A 139 -3.67 -14.19 -4.92
CA GLY A 139 -4.46 -14.63 -6.07
C GLY A 139 -4.03 -16.02 -6.56
N VAL A 140 -2.73 -16.30 -6.58
CA VAL A 140 -2.19 -17.63 -6.93
C VAL A 140 -2.60 -18.69 -5.90
N TYR A 141 -2.59 -18.38 -4.60
CA TYR A 141 -2.98 -19.32 -3.53
C TYR A 141 -4.47 -19.72 -3.54
N HIS A 142 -5.36 -18.91 -4.11
CA HIS A 142 -6.79 -19.26 -4.24
C HIS A 142 -7.10 -20.09 -5.50
N ILE A 143 -6.12 -20.29 -6.39
CA ILE A 143 -6.28 -21.01 -7.67
C ILE A 143 -5.69 -22.43 -7.61
N LEU A 144 -4.75 -22.68 -6.68
CA LEU A 144 -4.14 -24.00 -6.41
C LEU A 144 -4.96 -24.78 -5.37
#